data_AF-A0A7K9JQT4-F1
#
_entry.id   AF-A0A7K9JQT4-F1
#
_cell.length_a   1.000
_cell.length_b   1.000
_cell.length_c   1.000
_cell.angle_alpha   90.00
_cell.angle_beta   90.00
_cell.angle_gamma   90.00
#
_symmetry.space_group_name_H-M   'P 1'
#
loop_
_entity.id
_entity.type
_entity.pdbx_description
1 polymer ?
#
loop_
_entity_poly.entity_id
_entity_poly.type
_entity_poly.pdbx_seq_one_letter_code
_entity_poly.pdbx_strand_id
1 'polypeptide(L)'
;LAGTVPEEPRCTVERADASLTYSLFLQRFAFSRPVILGGVTDNSAFRALCTREKLLAAFGPLPVRLSTANTYSYRKVDVPFQEYVEQLLKPQDPARLGSDTLYFFGDNNFTEWGPLFQHYVPPPFRIPGTSPAYSFGIAGGCGMGTRGMGSALPSTNPAPTAGSGSGVPFHWHGPGFSEVIFGRKRWFLYPMDKTPHFHPNETTLAWLQHTYPTLPPAQRPLECTLRPGEVSPGAVGDPRLPSQSHGTHWCLLQVLYFPDRWWHATLNLDTSVFISTFLG
;
A
#
# COMPACT_ATOMS: atom_id res chain seq x y z
N LEU A 1 -1.23 8.92 -24.29
CA LEU A 1 -1.38 9.82 -23.13
C LEU A 1 -0.84 9.10 -21.90
N ALA A 2 0.46 9.20 -21.64
CA ALA A 2 1.06 8.66 -20.41
C ALA A 2 0.79 9.66 -19.26
N GLY A 3 -0.45 9.67 -18.78
CA GLY A 3 -0.88 10.50 -17.66
C GLY A 3 -0.55 9.83 -16.33
N THR A 4 -0.21 10.64 -15.33
CA THR A 4 -0.12 10.22 -13.93
C THR A 4 -1.45 9.59 -13.48
N VAL A 5 -1.39 8.44 -12.82
CA VAL A 5 -2.57 7.80 -12.23
C VAL A 5 -3.16 8.72 -11.15
N PRO A 6 -4.44 9.15 -11.25
CA PRO A 6 -4.99 10.13 -10.33
C PRO A 6 -5.21 9.55 -8.93
N GLU A 7 -5.02 10.39 -7.92
CA GLU A 7 -5.52 10.16 -6.56
C GLU A 7 -7.03 10.37 -6.48
N GLU A 8 -7.65 9.93 -5.39
CA GLU A 8 -9.00 10.33 -5.06
C GLU A 8 -9.06 11.83 -4.69
N PRO A 9 -10.14 12.56 -5.02
CA PRO A 9 -10.26 13.97 -4.62
C PRO A 9 -10.27 14.17 -3.10
N ARG A 10 -10.80 13.18 -2.37
CA ARG A 10 -10.79 13.13 -0.90
C ARG A 10 -10.86 11.68 -0.44
N CYS A 11 -10.12 11.34 0.61
CA CYS A 11 -10.28 10.07 1.30
C CYS A 11 -11.68 10.01 1.93
N THR A 12 -12.42 8.93 1.67
CA THR A 12 -13.78 8.70 2.19
C THR A 12 -13.82 7.64 3.29
N VAL A 13 -12.68 7.00 3.60
CA VAL A 13 -12.53 6.08 4.73
C VAL A 13 -12.44 6.89 6.03
N GLU A 14 -13.14 6.45 7.07
CA GLU A 14 -13.09 7.06 8.40
C GLU A 14 -11.65 7.05 8.94
N ARG A 15 -11.23 8.12 9.63
CA ARG A 15 -9.91 8.22 10.25
C ARG A 15 -10.03 8.20 11.77
N ALA A 16 -9.10 7.53 12.43
CA ALA A 16 -8.92 7.56 13.88
C ALA A 16 -7.43 7.76 14.21
N ASP A 17 -7.15 8.45 15.30
CA ASP A 17 -5.78 8.73 15.75
C ASP A 17 -5.35 7.76 16.88
N ALA A 18 -4.20 8.05 17.49
CA ALA A 18 -3.63 7.27 18.58
C ALA A 18 -4.50 7.23 19.86
N SER A 19 -5.56 8.05 19.96
CA SER A 19 -6.50 8.01 21.08
C SER A 19 -7.53 6.87 20.98
N LEU A 20 -7.62 6.19 19.83
CA LEU A 20 -8.53 5.06 19.65
C LEU A 20 -8.18 3.92 20.61
N THR A 21 -9.07 3.65 21.57
CA THR A 21 -8.89 2.55 22.51
C THR A 21 -9.20 1.21 21.88
N TYR A 22 -8.63 0.13 22.45
CA TYR A 22 -8.89 -1.24 22.01
C TYR A 22 -10.38 -1.60 22.02
N SER A 23 -11.11 -1.24 23.08
CA SER A 23 -12.55 -1.52 23.20
C SER A 23 -13.36 -0.80 22.12
N LEU A 24 -13.01 0.45 21.83
CA LEU A 24 -13.67 1.25 20.81
C LEU A 24 -13.37 0.72 19.40
N PHE A 25 -12.13 0.26 19.16
CA PHE A 25 -11.77 -0.42 17.92
C PHE A 25 -12.62 -1.67 17.68
N LEU A 26 -12.74 -2.55 18.68
CA LEU A 26 -13.56 -3.75 18.58
C LEU A 26 -15.04 -3.42 18.32
N GLN A 27 -15.57 -2.44 19.04
CA GLN A 27 -16.99 -2.06 18.93
C GLN A 27 -17.33 -1.40 17.59
N ARG A 28 -16.45 -0.56 17.05
CA ARG A 28 -16.77 0.32 15.92
C ARG A 28 -16.21 -0.12 14.58
N PHE A 29 -15.12 -0.88 14.56
CA PHE A 29 -14.37 -1.15 13.32
C PHE A 29 -14.14 -2.63 13.08
N ALA A 30 -13.66 -3.39 14.08
CA ALA A 30 -13.14 -4.74 13.91
C ALA A 30 -14.06 -5.67 13.08
N PHE A 31 -15.37 -5.57 13.24
CA PHE A 31 -16.34 -6.44 12.56
C PHE A 31 -17.30 -5.71 11.62
N SER A 32 -17.08 -4.42 11.35
CA SER A 32 -18.13 -3.59 10.75
C SER A 32 -17.66 -2.70 9.62
N ARG A 33 -16.55 -1.97 9.74
CA ARG A 33 -16.12 -1.01 8.71
C ARG A 33 -14.60 -0.76 8.72
N PRO A 34 -14.02 -0.37 7.58
CA PRO A 34 -12.61 0.01 7.49
C PRO A 34 -12.34 1.34 8.18
N VAL A 35 -11.08 1.54 8.58
CA VAL A 35 -10.59 2.77 9.22
C VAL A 35 -9.14 3.02 8.87
N ILE A 36 -8.75 4.28 8.70
CA ILE A 36 -7.36 4.72 8.62
C ILE A 36 -6.90 5.13 10.00
N LEU A 37 -5.89 4.43 10.52
CA LEU A 37 -5.30 4.66 11.82
C LEU A 37 -4.03 5.50 11.65
N GLY A 38 -3.97 6.65 12.33
CA GLY A 38 -2.80 7.53 12.35
C GLY A 38 -2.09 7.45 13.70
N GLY A 39 -0.75 7.31 13.67
CA GLY A 39 0.06 7.42 14.88
C GLY A 39 -0.01 6.24 15.83
N VAL A 40 -0.42 5.07 15.34
CA VAL A 40 -0.56 3.85 16.14
C VAL A 40 0.67 2.95 16.08
N THR A 41 1.64 3.26 15.21
CA THR A 41 2.90 2.54 14.99
C THR A 41 4.07 3.52 14.92
N ASP A 42 5.25 3.11 15.39
CA ASP A 42 6.52 3.75 15.07
C ASP A 42 7.42 2.75 14.34
N ASN A 43 7.38 2.84 13.00
CA ASN A 43 8.17 2.01 12.10
C ASN A 43 9.33 2.79 11.47
N SER A 44 9.86 3.81 12.16
CA SER A 44 10.98 4.62 11.65
C SER A 44 12.24 3.79 11.37
N ALA A 45 12.57 2.86 12.27
CA ALA A 45 13.70 1.93 12.10
C ALA A 45 13.47 0.95 10.95
N PHE A 46 12.27 0.35 10.87
CA PHE A 46 11.88 -0.53 9.78
C PHE A 46 11.95 0.17 8.43
N ARG A 47 11.37 1.38 8.32
CA ARG A 47 11.42 2.23 7.14
C ARG A 47 12.86 2.51 6.71
N ALA A 48 13.75 2.80 7.66
CA ALA A 48 15.15 3.06 7.37
C ALA A 48 15.89 1.83 6.81
N LEU A 49 15.38 0.61 6.99
CA LEU A 49 15.89 -0.63 6.40
C LEU A 49 15.25 -0.94 5.03
N CYS A 50 14.07 -0.40 4.77
CA CYS A 50 13.31 -0.62 3.53
C CYS A 50 13.71 0.28 2.35
N THR A 51 14.89 0.92 2.38
CA THR A 51 15.36 1.67 1.20
C THR A 51 15.78 0.72 0.09
N ARG A 52 15.73 1.17 -1.17
CA ARG A 52 16.09 0.34 -2.33
C ARG A 52 17.50 -0.25 -2.16
N GLU A 53 18.46 0.57 -1.75
CA GLU A 53 19.87 0.21 -1.62
C GLU A 53 20.04 -0.87 -0.54
N LYS A 54 19.41 -0.70 0.63
CA LYS A 54 19.53 -1.66 1.73
C LYS A 54 18.82 -2.96 1.43
N LEU A 55 17.64 -2.91 0.81
CA LEU A 55 16.92 -4.11 0.41
C LEU A 55 17.71 -4.90 -0.65
N LEU A 56 18.28 -4.22 -1.66
CA LEU A 56 19.12 -4.90 -2.66
C LEU A 56 20.40 -5.47 -2.06
N ALA A 57 21.06 -4.73 -1.16
CA ALA A 57 22.27 -5.21 -0.51
C ALA A 57 22.02 -6.44 0.38
N ALA A 58 20.88 -6.48 1.08
CA ALA A 58 20.55 -7.58 1.99
C ALA A 58 19.92 -8.79 1.28
N PHE A 59 19.05 -8.56 0.29
CA PHE A 59 18.18 -9.59 -0.28
C PHE A 59 18.37 -9.82 -1.78
N GLY A 60 19.20 -9.02 -2.46
CA GLY A 60 19.35 -9.03 -3.93
C GLY A 60 19.47 -10.42 -4.56
N PRO A 61 20.37 -11.29 -4.10
CA PRO A 61 20.54 -12.64 -4.65
C PRO A 61 19.44 -13.63 -4.24
N LEU A 62 18.64 -13.32 -3.21
CA LEU A 62 17.65 -14.26 -2.68
C LEU A 62 16.45 -14.38 -3.61
N PRO A 63 15.88 -15.59 -3.75
CA PRO A 63 14.69 -15.79 -4.56
C PRO A 63 13.48 -15.10 -3.91
N VAL A 64 12.69 -14.41 -4.73
CA VAL A 64 11.37 -13.90 -4.37
C VAL A 64 10.32 -14.48 -5.30
N ARG A 65 9.15 -14.79 -4.73
CA ARG A 65 8.01 -15.31 -5.47
C ARG A 65 7.14 -14.16 -5.95
N LEU A 66 7.05 -14.02 -7.27
CA LEU A 66 6.15 -13.09 -7.93
C LEU A 66 4.83 -13.78 -8.24
N SER A 67 3.72 -13.06 -8.08
CA SER A 67 2.38 -13.53 -8.45
C SER A 67 1.78 -12.63 -9.52
N THR A 68 0.84 -13.15 -10.30
CA THR A 68 0.07 -12.32 -11.23
C THR A 68 -0.87 -11.37 -10.48
N ALA A 69 -0.94 -10.13 -10.95
CA ALA A 69 -1.70 -9.04 -10.36
C ALA A 69 -3.21 -9.10 -10.71
N ASN A 70 -3.77 -10.30 -10.78
CA ASN A 70 -5.18 -10.56 -10.95
C ASN A 70 -5.77 -11.20 -9.69
N THR A 71 -7.10 -11.29 -9.63
CA THR A 71 -7.87 -11.69 -8.44
C THR A 71 -7.42 -13.03 -7.83
N TYR A 72 -7.00 -13.98 -8.67
CA TYR A 72 -6.71 -15.35 -8.27
C TYR A 72 -5.22 -15.73 -8.35
N SER A 73 -4.35 -14.81 -8.76
CA SER A 73 -2.88 -15.03 -8.82
C SER A 73 -2.46 -16.36 -9.48
N TYR A 74 -3.00 -16.64 -10.68
CA TYR A 74 -2.88 -17.95 -11.34
C TYR A 74 -1.45 -18.45 -11.56
N ARG A 75 -0.51 -17.54 -11.84
CA ARG A 75 0.88 -17.89 -12.12
C ARG A 75 1.79 -17.32 -11.05
N LYS A 76 2.70 -18.17 -10.56
CA LYS A 76 3.79 -17.78 -9.68
C LYS A 76 5.13 -18.04 -10.35
N VAL A 77 6.08 -17.13 -10.18
CA VAL A 77 7.43 -17.23 -10.76
C VAL A 77 8.43 -16.79 -9.72
N ASP A 78 9.46 -17.61 -9.49
CA ASP A 78 10.55 -17.27 -8.59
C ASP A 78 11.70 -16.63 -9.38
N VAL A 79 12.16 -15.46 -8.94
CA VAL A 79 13.29 -14.73 -9.54
C VAL A 79 14.17 -14.17 -8.43
N PRO A 80 15.46 -13.87 -8.66
CA PRO A 80 16.26 -13.09 -7.72
C PRO A 80 15.61 -11.73 -7.43
N PHE A 81 15.62 -11.30 -6.17
CA PHE A 81 15.06 -10.01 -5.79
C PHE A 81 15.66 -8.84 -6.59
N GLN A 82 16.97 -8.89 -6.86
CA GLN A 82 17.67 -7.92 -7.68
C GLN A 82 17.09 -7.85 -9.10
N GLU A 83 16.87 -9.01 -9.73
CA GLU A 83 16.29 -9.08 -11.07
C GLU A 83 14.89 -8.45 -11.09
N TYR A 84 14.07 -8.74 -10.08
CA TYR A 84 12.76 -8.12 -9.95
C TYR A 84 12.85 -6.59 -9.90
N VAL A 85 13.64 -6.05 -8.97
CA VAL A 85 13.75 -4.61 -8.72
C VAL A 85 14.40 -3.85 -9.89
N GLU A 86 15.34 -4.46 -10.59
CA GLU A 86 16.10 -3.78 -11.65
C GLU A 86 15.48 -3.95 -13.04
N GLN A 87 14.78 -5.05 -13.30
CA GLN A 87 14.37 -5.41 -14.66
C GLN A 87 12.87 -5.57 -14.83
N LEU A 88 12.14 -5.97 -13.78
CA LEU A 88 10.72 -6.31 -13.87
C LEU A 88 9.80 -5.28 -13.20
N LEU A 89 10.30 -4.55 -12.20
CA LEU A 89 9.58 -3.50 -11.49
C LEU A 89 9.44 -2.26 -12.40
N LYS A 90 8.43 -2.31 -13.27
CA LYS A 90 8.16 -1.31 -14.31
C LYS A 90 6.75 -0.73 -14.18
N PRO A 91 6.47 0.39 -14.89
CA PRO A 91 5.12 0.92 -15.00
C PRO A 91 4.11 -0.12 -15.48
N GLN A 92 2.87 -0.02 -15.02
CA GLN A 92 1.79 -0.83 -15.59
C GLN A 92 1.54 -0.40 -17.03
N ASP A 93 1.60 -1.34 -17.96
CA ASP A 93 1.12 -1.13 -19.32
C ASP A 93 -0.42 -1.15 -19.31
N PRO A 94 -1.10 -0.06 -19.73
CA PRO A 94 -2.56 0.01 -19.77
C PRO A 94 -3.21 -1.04 -20.68
N ALA A 95 -2.49 -1.55 -21.69
CA ALA A 95 -2.99 -2.57 -22.60
C ALA A 95 -2.81 -4.00 -22.07
N ARG A 96 -2.05 -4.18 -20.98
CA ARG A 96 -1.70 -5.49 -20.43
C ARG A 96 -2.71 -5.93 -19.36
N LEU A 97 -3.10 -7.20 -19.41
CA LEU A 97 -3.99 -7.79 -18.42
C LEU A 97 -3.30 -7.97 -17.06
N GLY A 98 -4.10 -8.05 -15.99
CA GLY A 98 -3.58 -8.35 -14.65
C GLY A 98 -2.94 -9.74 -14.58
N SER A 99 -3.46 -10.69 -15.36
CA SER A 99 -2.90 -12.04 -15.50
C SER A 99 -1.49 -12.07 -16.10
N ASP A 100 -1.09 -11.01 -16.79
CA ASP A 100 0.24 -10.92 -17.40
C ASP A 100 1.17 -10.02 -16.60
N THR A 101 0.68 -9.35 -15.55
CA THR A 101 1.45 -8.40 -14.75
C THR A 101 1.98 -9.11 -13.52
N LEU A 102 3.31 -9.18 -13.38
CA LEU A 102 3.95 -9.79 -12.20
C LEU A 102 4.17 -8.76 -11.10
N TYR A 103 3.96 -9.21 -9.87
CA TYR A 103 3.98 -8.35 -8.70
C TYR A 103 4.53 -9.08 -7.46
N PHE A 104 5.41 -8.44 -6.67
CA PHE A 104 5.99 -9.02 -5.46
C PHE A 104 5.22 -8.58 -4.21
N PHE A 105 4.42 -9.49 -3.65
CA PHE A 105 3.73 -9.29 -2.37
C PHE A 105 3.28 -10.63 -1.77
N GLY A 106 3.64 -10.87 -0.51
CA GLY A 106 3.37 -12.15 0.16
C GLY A 106 4.32 -13.25 -0.29
N ASP A 107 4.02 -14.51 0.10
CA ASP A 107 4.90 -15.67 -0.08
C ASP A 107 6.36 -15.41 0.38
N ASN A 108 6.54 -14.51 1.35
CA ASN A 108 7.86 -14.16 1.84
C ASN A 108 8.47 -15.36 2.58
N ASN A 109 9.72 -15.69 2.31
CA ASN A 109 10.45 -16.69 3.07
C ASN A 109 10.84 -16.12 4.44
N PHE A 110 10.10 -16.48 5.49
CA PHE A 110 10.32 -15.92 6.85
C PHE A 110 11.67 -16.28 7.47
N THR A 111 12.34 -17.32 6.99
CA THR A 111 13.71 -17.63 7.42
C THR A 111 14.69 -16.61 6.84
N GLU A 112 14.56 -16.30 5.56
CA GLU A 112 15.44 -15.36 4.84
C GLU A 112 15.12 -13.90 5.17
N TRP A 113 13.84 -13.55 5.25
CA TRP A 113 13.35 -12.19 5.48
C TRP A 113 13.12 -11.87 6.97
N GLY A 114 13.26 -12.85 7.86
CA GLY A 114 13.11 -12.72 9.31
C GLY A 114 13.90 -11.55 9.92
N PRO A 115 15.19 -11.35 9.55
CA PRO A 115 15.98 -10.23 10.05
C PRO A 115 15.42 -8.84 9.67
N LEU A 116 14.60 -8.71 8.62
CA LEU A 116 13.87 -7.48 8.33
C LEU A 116 12.60 -7.38 9.16
N PHE A 117 11.83 -8.47 9.25
CA PHE A 117 10.54 -8.50 9.93
C PHE A 117 10.63 -8.32 11.44
N GLN A 118 11.76 -8.65 12.07
CA GLN A 118 11.98 -8.39 13.50
C GLN A 118 11.97 -6.89 13.85
N HIS A 119 12.17 -6.00 12.87
CA HIS A 119 12.14 -4.55 13.07
C HIS A 119 10.76 -3.93 12.87
N TYR A 120 9.80 -4.70 12.35
CA TYR A 120 8.45 -4.22 12.11
C TYR A 120 7.63 -4.23 13.41
N VAL A 121 7.07 -3.08 13.75
CA VAL A 121 6.13 -2.89 14.85
C VAL A 121 4.70 -2.93 14.27
N PRO A 122 3.92 -4.01 14.48
CA PRO A 122 2.57 -4.10 13.96
C PRO A 122 1.61 -3.17 14.74
N PRO A 123 0.45 -2.84 14.15
CA PRO A 123 -0.60 -2.10 14.85
C PRO A 123 -1.03 -2.79 16.17
N PRO A 124 -1.36 -2.02 17.23
CA PRO A 124 -1.59 -2.56 18.56
C PRO A 124 -2.97 -3.25 18.73
N PHE A 125 -3.79 -3.25 17.69
CA PHE A 125 -5.15 -3.81 17.72
C PHE A 125 -5.15 -5.26 17.28
N ARG A 126 -5.73 -6.14 18.10
CA ARG A 126 -5.92 -7.57 17.78
C ARG A 126 -7.40 -7.95 17.73
N ILE A 127 -7.72 -8.96 16.92
CA ILE A 127 -9.05 -9.56 16.89
C ILE A 127 -9.00 -10.88 17.69
N PRO A 128 -9.88 -11.09 18.68
CA PRO A 128 -9.92 -12.35 19.43
C PRO A 128 -10.02 -13.57 18.51
N GLY A 129 -9.21 -14.58 18.77
CA GLY A 129 -9.20 -15.82 17.98
C GLY A 129 -8.39 -15.79 16.68
N THR A 130 -7.68 -14.68 16.40
CA THR A 130 -6.84 -14.56 15.19
C THR A 130 -5.34 -14.53 15.53
N SER A 131 -4.52 -14.96 14.59
CA SER A 131 -3.06 -14.86 14.64
C SER A 131 -2.53 -13.97 13.49
N PRO A 132 -1.53 -13.11 13.74
CA PRO A 132 -0.97 -12.25 12.71
C PRO A 132 -0.05 -13.03 11.76
N ALA A 133 -0.16 -12.75 10.47
CA ALA A 133 0.76 -13.19 9.43
C ALA A 133 1.18 -11.99 8.58
N TYR A 134 2.48 -11.83 8.34
CA TYR A 134 3.01 -10.70 7.57
C TYR A 134 3.11 -11.01 6.07
N SER A 135 2.82 -10.01 5.25
CA SER A 135 3.13 -10.02 3.83
C SER A 135 3.78 -8.71 3.45
N PHE A 136 5.00 -8.77 2.94
CA PHE A 136 5.78 -7.63 2.50
C PHE A 136 5.83 -7.59 0.97
N GLY A 137 5.85 -6.40 0.39
CA GLY A 137 5.89 -6.23 -1.06
C GLY A 137 6.46 -4.90 -1.55
N ILE A 138 6.86 -4.90 -2.82
CA ILE A 138 7.39 -3.73 -3.53
C ILE A 138 6.75 -3.64 -4.91
N ALA A 139 6.18 -2.50 -5.30
CA ALA A 139 5.35 -2.30 -6.51
C ALA A 139 5.52 -0.98 -7.23
N GLY A 140 4.77 -0.80 -8.33
CA GLY A 140 4.52 0.49 -8.94
C GLY A 140 5.77 1.05 -9.61
N GLY A 141 6.39 0.28 -10.50
CA GLY A 141 7.72 0.62 -11.01
C GLY A 141 7.77 1.97 -11.72
N CYS A 142 8.75 2.79 -11.38
CA CYS A 142 8.99 4.07 -12.04
C CYS A 142 9.45 3.88 -13.49
N GLY A 143 8.86 4.62 -14.43
CA GLY A 143 9.36 4.68 -15.80
C GLY A 143 10.56 5.60 -15.85
N MET A 144 11.76 5.06 -15.63
CA MET A 144 12.97 5.80 -16.01
C MET A 144 13.05 5.83 -17.53
N GLY A 145 12.53 6.90 -18.14
CA GLY A 145 13.03 7.30 -19.45
C GLY A 145 14.54 7.55 -19.31
N THR A 146 15.33 6.94 -20.17
CA THR A 146 16.77 7.20 -20.30
C THR A 146 17.00 8.68 -20.63
N ARG A 147 17.07 9.56 -19.62
CA ARG A 147 17.73 10.86 -19.77
C ARG A 147 19.13 10.69 -19.22
N GLY A 148 20.10 10.83 -20.12
CA GLY A 148 21.52 10.74 -19.83
C GLY A 148 21.90 11.61 -18.65
N MET A 149 22.91 11.15 -17.90
CA MET A 149 23.59 11.90 -16.87
C MET A 149 23.98 13.28 -17.41
N GLY A 150 23.23 14.30 -16.99
CA GLY A 150 23.50 15.70 -17.21
C GLY A 150 23.07 16.43 -15.94
N SER A 151 24.06 16.96 -15.23
CA SER A 151 23.98 17.72 -13.98
C SER A 151 22.73 18.60 -13.82
N ALA A 152 21.97 18.42 -12.75
CA ALA A 152 21.17 19.49 -12.15
C ALA A 152 20.80 19.18 -10.68
N LEU A 153 20.84 20.23 -9.87
CA LEU A 153 20.69 20.35 -8.41
C LEU A 153 19.49 19.60 -7.76
N PRO A 154 19.55 19.32 -6.44
CA PRO A 154 18.46 18.69 -5.72
C PRO A 154 17.28 19.66 -5.57
N SER A 155 16.26 19.51 -6.41
CA SER A 155 14.95 20.15 -6.23
C SER A 155 14.18 19.42 -5.12
N THR A 156 13.66 20.16 -4.15
CA THR A 156 12.97 19.67 -2.93
C THR A 156 11.55 19.15 -3.16
N ASN A 157 11.15 18.88 -4.40
CA ASN A 157 9.89 18.19 -4.70
C ASN A 157 10.11 17.26 -5.91
N PRO A 158 10.14 15.92 -5.73
CA PRO A 158 10.21 15.02 -6.86
C PRO A 158 8.93 15.17 -7.69
N ALA A 159 9.08 15.43 -8.99
CA ALA A 159 7.96 15.42 -9.93
C ALA A 159 7.25 14.05 -9.88
N PRO A 160 5.91 13.99 -10.04
CA PRO A 160 5.20 12.71 -10.06
C PRO A 160 5.75 11.86 -11.20
N THR A 161 6.38 10.75 -10.84
CA THR A 161 7.04 9.86 -11.79
C THR A 161 5.97 9.15 -12.62
N ALA A 162 5.99 9.37 -13.94
CA ALA A 162 5.22 8.56 -14.88
C ALA A 162 5.72 7.11 -14.77
N GLY A 163 4.98 6.28 -14.03
CA GLY A 163 5.37 4.91 -13.77
C GLY A 163 4.67 4.28 -12.57
N SER A 164 3.37 4.08 -12.70
CA SER A 164 2.54 3.56 -11.62
C SER A 164 1.26 2.96 -12.18
N GLY A 165 0.59 2.13 -11.39
CA GLY A 165 -0.66 1.48 -11.80
C GLY A 165 -0.72 -0.03 -11.62
N SER A 166 0.34 -0.68 -11.14
CA SER A 166 0.22 -2.08 -10.71
C SER A 166 -0.61 -2.15 -9.43
N GLY A 167 -1.31 -3.25 -9.22
CA GLY A 167 -2.20 -3.40 -8.08
C GLY A 167 -3.05 -4.65 -8.23
N VAL A 168 -3.80 -5.01 -7.18
CA VAL A 168 -4.65 -6.21 -7.20
C VAL A 168 -6.11 -5.77 -7.34
N PRO A 169 -6.88 -6.35 -8.28
CA PRO A 169 -8.32 -6.10 -8.44
C PRO A 169 -9.13 -6.49 -7.20
N PHE A 170 -10.44 -6.25 -7.24
CA PHE A 170 -11.30 -6.56 -6.11
C PHE A 170 -11.25 -8.04 -5.74
N HIS A 171 -10.94 -8.30 -4.47
CA HIS A 171 -10.98 -9.61 -3.84
C HIS A 171 -11.34 -9.42 -2.36
N TRP A 172 -11.47 -10.51 -1.62
CA TRP A 172 -11.68 -10.47 -0.18
C TRP A 172 -11.03 -11.70 0.48
N HIS A 173 -10.76 -11.57 1.76
CA HIS A 173 -10.24 -12.62 2.64
C HIS A 173 -10.48 -12.20 4.09
N GLY A 174 -9.78 -12.83 5.05
CA GLY A 174 -9.77 -12.46 6.46
C GLY A 174 -9.40 -10.99 6.71
N PRO A 175 -9.66 -10.47 7.93
CA PRO A 175 -9.35 -9.09 8.27
C PRO A 175 -7.83 -8.83 8.23
N GLY A 176 -7.46 -7.56 8.09
CA GLY A 176 -6.04 -7.21 8.06
C GLY A 176 -5.75 -5.73 8.19
N PHE A 177 -4.48 -5.46 8.46
CA PHE A 177 -3.89 -4.15 8.43
C PHE A 177 -2.97 -4.00 7.23
N SER A 178 -2.87 -2.81 6.65
CA SER A 178 -1.88 -2.51 5.61
C SER A 178 -1.25 -1.13 5.83
N GLU A 179 0.07 -1.07 5.73
CA GLU A 179 0.88 0.13 5.95
C GLU A 179 1.80 0.37 4.75
N VAL A 180 1.85 1.61 4.27
CA VAL A 180 2.72 2.03 3.18
C VAL A 180 4.01 2.61 3.76
N ILE A 181 5.12 1.90 3.57
CA ILE A 181 6.45 2.29 4.03
C ILE A 181 7.09 3.30 3.06
N PHE A 182 6.97 3.11 1.75
CA PHE A 182 7.40 4.08 0.75
C PHE A 182 6.34 4.17 -0.36
N GLY A 183 6.31 5.31 -1.06
CA GLY A 183 5.38 5.56 -2.15
C GLY A 183 3.97 5.86 -1.68
N ARG A 184 3.01 5.65 -2.58
CA ARG A 184 1.58 5.91 -2.37
C ARG A 184 0.76 4.75 -2.92
N LYS A 185 -0.20 4.28 -2.14
CA LYS A 185 -1.11 3.19 -2.53
C LYS A 185 -2.56 3.62 -2.31
N ARG A 186 -3.33 3.65 -3.40
CA ARG A 186 -4.77 3.90 -3.38
C ARG A 186 -5.52 2.60 -3.12
N TRP A 187 -6.48 2.66 -2.21
CA TRP A 187 -7.38 1.57 -1.83
C TRP A 187 -8.80 1.88 -2.23
N PHE A 188 -9.53 0.84 -2.64
CA PHE A 188 -10.95 0.89 -2.94
C PHE A 188 -11.63 -0.23 -2.15
N LEU A 189 -12.72 0.07 -1.46
CA LEU A 189 -13.33 -0.80 -0.44
C LEU A 189 -14.85 -0.84 -0.60
N TYR A 190 -15.42 -2.04 -0.59
CA TYR A 190 -16.87 -2.26 -0.47
C TYR A 190 -17.19 -3.22 0.67
N PRO A 191 -18.32 -3.04 1.37
CA PRO A 191 -18.80 -4.04 2.30
C PRO A 191 -19.18 -5.32 1.56
N MET A 192 -19.20 -6.45 2.28
CA MET A 192 -19.42 -7.78 1.69
C MET A 192 -20.74 -7.89 0.91
N ASP A 193 -21.79 -7.22 1.35
CA ASP A 193 -23.13 -7.21 0.74
C ASP A 193 -23.22 -6.36 -0.55
N LYS A 194 -22.16 -5.60 -0.87
CA LYS A 194 -22.09 -4.76 -2.07
C LYS A 194 -20.99 -5.26 -3.00
N THR A 195 -21.30 -6.33 -3.75
CA THR A 195 -20.40 -6.88 -4.76
C THR A 195 -20.03 -5.81 -5.80
N PRO A 196 -18.74 -5.50 -5.99
CA PRO A 196 -18.31 -4.55 -7.00
C PRO A 196 -18.52 -5.09 -8.41
N HIS A 197 -18.79 -4.20 -9.36
CA HIS A 197 -18.75 -4.53 -10.79
C HIS A 197 -17.31 -4.43 -11.30
N PHE A 198 -16.67 -5.58 -11.57
CA PHE A 198 -15.32 -5.66 -12.11
C PHE A 198 -15.09 -7.00 -12.83
N HIS A 199 -14.07 -7.06 -13.68
CA HIS A 199 -13.63 -8.30 -14.30
C HIS A 199 -12.38 -8.86 -13.59
N PRO A 200 -12.33 -10.15 -13.19
CA PRO A 200 -11.28 -10.66 -12.31
C PRO A 200 -9.87 -10.69 -12.93
N ASN A 201 -9.77 -10.64 -14.26
CA ASN A 201 -8.50 -10.59 -15.01
C ASN A 201 -8.11 -9.17 -15.49
N GLU A 202 -9.01 -8.20 -15.35
CA GLU A 202 -8.70 -6.81 -15.65
C GLU A 202 -7.81 -6.24 -14.53
N THR A 203 -6.90 -5.31 -14.85
CA THR A 203 -6.11 -4.62 -13.81
C THR A 203 -6.96 -3.61 -13.05
N THR A 204 -6.59 -3.29 -11.81
CA THR A 204 -7.20 -2.16 -11.09
C THR A 204 -7.08 -0.85 -11.86
N LEU A 205 -5.99 -0.66 -12.62
CA LEU A 205 -5.78 0.52 -13.46
C LEU A 205 -6.84 0.60 -14.57
N ALA A 206 -7.05 -0.48 -15.31
CA ALA A 206 -8.05 -0.52 -16.37
C ALA A 206 -9.46 -0.35 -15.81
N TRP A 207 -9.77 -0.98 -14.66
CA TRP A 207 -11.04 -0.75 -13.96
C TRP A 207 -11.22 0.74 -13.55
N LEU A 208 -10.17 1.39 -13.03
CA LEU A 208 -10.19 2.81 -12.67
C LEU A 208 -10.39 3.72 -13.88
N GLN A 209 -9.87 3.33 -15.05
CA GLN A 209 -9.97 4.13 -16.27
C GLN A 209 -11.31 3.95 -17.00
N HIS A 210 -11.86 2.74 -17.01
CA HIS A 210 -13.01 2.39 -17.85
C HIS A 210 -14.31 2.19 -17.07
N THR A 211 -14.24 1.63 -15.86
CA THR A 211 -15.44 1.32 -15.06
C THR A 211 -15.73 2.42 -14.04
N TYR A 212 -14.75 2.80 -13.21
CA TYR A 212 -14.94 3.79 -12.13
C TYR A 212 -15.60 5.11 -12.58
N PRO A 213 -15.26 5.73 -13.74
CA PRO A 213 -15.87 6.99 -14.16
C PRO A 213 -17.36 6.87 -14.50
N THR A 214 -17.84 5.66 -14.81
CA THR A 214 -19.24 5.39 -15.17
C THR A 214 -20.12 5.08 -13.94
N LEU A 215 -19.52 4.88 -12.77
CA LEU A 215 -20.26 4.55 -11.54
C LEU A 215 -21.03 5.77 -11.00
N PRO A 216 -22.34 5.61 -10.73
CA PRO A 216 -23.11 6.58 -9.95
C PRO A 216 -22.47 6.84 -8.57
N PRO A 217 -22.60 8.05 -7.99
CA PRO A 217 -22.01 8.36 -6.69
C PRO A 217 -22.33 7.35 -5.58
N ALA A 218 -23.57 6.86 -5.51
CA ALA A 218 -23.99 5.86 -4.53
C ALA A 218 -23.35 4.48 -4.73
N GLN A 219 -22.85 4.18 -5.93
CA GLN A 219 -22.17 2.93 -6.27
C GLN A 219 -20.65 3.03 -6.17
N ARG A 220 -20.08 4.21 -5.88
CA ARG A 220 -18.63 4.37 -5.70
C ARG A 220 -18.14 3.64 -4.44
N PRO A 221 -16.86 3.19 -4.43
CA PRO A 221 -16.25 2.56 -3.26
C PRO A 221 -15.96 3.59 -2.18
N LEU A 222 -15.74 3.11 -0.95
CA LEU A 222 -14.89 3.86 -0.03
C LEU A 222 -13.46 3.84 -0.57
N GLU A 223 -12.75 4.96 -0.52
CA GLU A 223 -11.44 5.08 -1.14
C GLU A 223 -10.52 5.99 -0.35
N CYS A 224 -9.22 5.67 -0.37
CA CYS A 224 -8.19 6.45 0.29
C CYS A 224 -6.81 6.10 -0.29
N THR A 225 -5.96 7.11 -0.46
CA THR A 225 -4.54 6.95 -0.79
C THR A 225 -3.71 6.99 0.49
N LEU A 226 -3.20 5.82 0.87
CA LEU A 226 -2.22 5.69 1.93
C LEU A 226 -0.86 6.19 1.47
N ARG A 227 -0.22 6.98 2.32
CA ARG A 227 1.13 7.49 2.13
C ARG A 227 1.83 7.69 3.48
N PRO A 228 3.16 7.68 3.52
CA PRO A 228 3.88 8.12 4.70
C PRO A 228 3.60 9.60 5.02
N GLY A 229 3.28 9.91 6.28
CA GLY A 229 3.42 11.27 6.81
C GLY A 229 2.39 12.32 6.41
N GLU A 230 1.14 11.97 6.11
CA GLU A 230 0.10 12.99 6.04
C GLU A 230 -0.25 13.49 7.44
N VAL A 231 -0.05 14.78 7.67
CA VAL A 231 -0.46 15.49 8.88
C VAL A 231 -1.99 15.56 8.90
N SER A 232 -2.63 15.11 9.99
CA SER A 232 -4.05 15.38 10.22
C SER A 232 -4.27 16.90 10.18
N PRO A 233 -5.26 17.43 9.42
CA PRO A 233 -5.46 18.88 9.26
C PRO A 233 -5.59 19.69 10.56
N GLY A 234 -5.84 19.03 11.70
CA GLY A 234 -5.92 19.65 13.04
C GLY A 234 -4.58 19.92 13.72
N ALA A 235 -3.44 19.45 13.19
CA ALA A 235 -2.12 19.69 13.80
C ALA A 235 -1.44 20.98 13.31
N VAL A 236 -1.95 21.59 12.24
CA VAL A 236 -1.47 22.90 11.77
C VAL A 236 -2.23 23.99 12.51
N GLY A 237 -1.72 24.37 13.70
CA GLY A 237 -2.17 25.55 14.42
C GLY A 237 -2.72 25.37 15.84
N ASP A 238 -2.48 24.25 16.54
CA ASP A 238 -2.79 24.18 17.99
C ASP A 238 -1.72 24.94 18.81
N PRO A 239 -2.05 26.07 19.46
CA PRO A 239 -1.10 26.85 20.26
C PRO A 239 -0.65 26.14 21.56
N ARG A 240 -1.18 24.95 21.87
CA ARG A 240 -0.73 24.11 22.99
C ARG A 240 0.42 23.16 22.62
N LEU A 241 0.84 23.10 21.36
CA LEU A 241 2.01 22.34 20.94
C LEU A 241 3.28 23.22 21.06
N PRO A 242 4.32 22.79 21.81
CA PRO A 242 5.52 23.59 22.01
C PRO A 242 6.26 23.85 20.69
N SER A 243 6.66 25.09 20.45
CA SER A 243 7.35 25.55 19.24
C SER A 243 8.82 25.10 19.09
N GLN A 244 9.27 24.08 19.83
CA GLN A 244 10.69 23.71 19.92
C GLN A 244 10.98 22.19 19.93
N SER A 245 10.30 21.40 19.09
CA SER A 245 10.76 20.05 18.76
C SER A 245 11.14 19.93 17.29
N HIS A 246 12.33 20.43 16.96
CA HIS A 246 13.09 19.93 15.81
C HIS A 246 13.65 18.53 16.15
N GLY A 247 12.77 17.53 16.29
CA GLY A 247 13.11 16.11 16.40
C GLY A 247 11.92 15.18 16.20
N THR A 248 12.05 14.25 15.25
CA THR A 248 11.33 12.98 14.98
C THR A 248 9.79 12.87 14.97
N HIS A 249 8.99 13.91 15.21
CA HIS A 249 7.51 13.76 15.33
C HIS A 249 6.68 13.81 14.03
N TRP A 250 7.28 13.93 12.84
CA TRP A 250 6.57 14.54 11.70
C TRP A 250 6.20 13.61 10.54
N CYS A 251 6.26 12.28 10.72
CA CYS A 251 5.96 11.36 9.63
C CYS A 251 5.33 10.07 10.15
N LEU A 252 4.23 10.18 10.91
CA LEU A 252 3.50 9.00 11.36
C LEU A 252 2.94 8.29 10.12
N LEU A 253 3.23 6.99 10.03
CA LEU A 253 2.69 6.14 8.98
C LEU A 253 1.17 5.99 9.19
N GLN A 254 0.46 5.85 8.07
CA GLN A 254 -0.96 5.54 8.08
C GLN A 254 -1.16 4.04 7.90
N VAL A 255 -2.04 3.47 8.72
CA VAL A 255 -2.41 2.07 8.65
C VAL A 255 -3.88 1.98 8.25
N LEU A 256 -4.19 1.33 7.13
CA LEU A 256 -5.56 0.92 6.84
C LEU A 256 -5.86 -0.37 7.61
N TYR A 257 -6.98 -0.39 8.34
CA TYR A 257 -7.64 -1.63 8.74
C TYR A 257 -8.81 -1.92 7.81
N PHE A 258 -8.96 -3.17 7.36
CA PHE A 258 -10.16 -3.66 6.68
C PHE A 258 -10.72 -4.91 7.42
N PRO A 259 -12.04 -4.99 7.64
CA PRO A 259 -12.66 -6.13 8.30
C PRO A 259 -12.72 -7.38 7.41
N ASP A 260 -13.11 -8.50 8.03
CA ASP A 260 -13.34 -9.77 7.35
C ASP A 260 -14.29 -9.63 6.16
N ARG A 261 -13.95 -10.26 5.04
CA ARG A 261 -14.73 -10.33 3.79
C ARG A 261 -15.12 -8.98 3.17
N TRP A 262 -14.42 -7.90 3.51
CA TRP A 262 -14.55 -6.66 2.76
C TRP A 262 -13.89 -6.79 1.40
N TRP A 263 -14.63 -6.47 0.35
CA TRP A 263 -14.07 -6.34 -1.00
C TRP A 263 -13.05 -5.21 -1.00
N HIS A 264 -11.85 -5.49 -1.49
CA HIS A 264 -10.83 -4.48 -1.63
C HIS A 264 -10.01 -4.65 -2.91
N ALA A 265 -9.69 -3.52 -3.53
CA ALA A 265 -8.74 -3.41 -4.62
C ALA A 265 -7.65 -2.39 -4.27
N THR A 266 -6.47 -2.57 -4.83
CA THR A 266 -5.32 -1.69 -4.59
C THR A 266 -4.72 -1.20 -5.90
N LEU A 267 -4.12 -0.01 -5.84
CA LEU A 267 -3.40 0.60 -6.95
C LEU A 267 -2.19 1.37 -6.43
N ASN A 268 -1.00 1.00 -6.86
CA ASN A 268 0.23 1.71 -6.51
C ASN A 268 0.38 2.92 -7.42
N LEU A 269 0.49 4.11 -6.84
CA LEU A 269 0.59 5.39 -7.55
C LEU A 269 2.04 5.84 -7.76
N ASP A 270 2.97 5.22 -7.06
CA ASP A 270 4.42 5.30 -7.25
C ASP A 270 5.06 3.95 -6.98
N THR A 271 6.40 3.91 -7.05
CA THR A 271 7.15 2.80 -6.50
C THR A 271 6.91 2.72 -4.99
N SER A 272 6.21 1.66 -4.59
CA SER A 272 5.64 1.53 -3.25
C SER A 272 6.21 0.33 -2.53
N VAL A 273 6.72 0.54 -1.33
CA VAL A 273 7.11 -0.52 -0.39
C VAL A 273 6.05 -0.56 0.69
N PHE A 274 5.50 -1.72 1.00
CA PHE A 274 4.42 -1.84 1.96
C PHE A 274 4.43 -3.20 2.65
N ILE A 275 3.76 -3.25 3.77
CA ILE A 275 3.58 -4.46 4.56
C ILE A 275 2.13 -4.55 5.01
N SER A 276 1.59 -5.76 4.98
CA SER A 276 0.28 -6.08 5.51
C SER A 276 0.40 -7.10 6.62
N THR A 277 -0.47 -6.99 7.63
CA THR A 277 -0.66 -7.98 8.68
C THR A 277 -2.05 -8.57 8.52
N PHE A 278 -2.12 -9.80 8.03
CA PHE A 278 -3.37 -10.56 7.92
C PHE A 278 -3.68 -11.26 9.25
N LEU A 279 -4.94 -11.30 9.61
CA LEU A 279 -5.43 -11.87 10.86
C LEU A 279 -6.24 -13.11 10.50
N GLY A 280 -5.61 -14.28 10.60
CA GLY A 280 -6.18 -15.58 10.24
C GLY A 280 -6.45 -16.49 11.43
#